data_AF-A0A498GDX1-F1
#
_entry.id   AF-A0A498GDX1-F1
#
_cell.length_a   1.000
_cell.length_b   1.000
_cell.length_c   1.000
_cell.angle_alpha   90.00
_cell.angle_beta   90.00
_cell.angle_gamma   90.00
#
_symmetry.space_group_name_H-M   'P 1'
#
loop_
_entity.id
_entity.type
_entity.pdbx_description
1 polymer ?
#
loop_
_entity_poly.entity_id
_entity_poly.type
_entity_poly.pdbx_seq_one_letter_code
_entity_poly.pdbx_strand_id
1 'polypeptide(L)'
;MAVTDSSAIQDDEQGPIVDGRDRRARKENMDVALLRQGGLYEVQSESGARYEVDLLDRQCSCPDGENPSTPSPCKHVRRVELELEAGQIPRPDGRLPQRSDAGQSEPVSRDSEVRFKSHLLSKIQRRENELAHLDAEVQALQFVYDVIEEILEGDDFDLKTALSEEYGPASQL
;
A
#
# COMPACT_ATOMS: atom_id res chain seq x y z
N MET A 1 -72.34 -2.40 -4.93
CA MET A 1 -71.68 -3.70 -5.14
C MET A 1 -70.89 -3.55 -6.44
N ALA A 2 -69.60 -3.22 -6.38
CA ALA A 2 -68.45 -4.15 -6.34
C ALA A 2 -68.33 -4.87 -7.73
N VAL A 3 -67.25 -4.84 -8.51
CA VAL A 3 -65.79 -4.75 -8.26
C VAL A 3 -65.01 -4.34 -9.54
N THR A 4 -63.78 -3.92 -9.29
CA THR A 4 -62.54 -3.64 -10.07
C THR A 4 -62.22 -4.54 -11.27
N ASP A 5 -61.65 -4.00 -12.36
CA ASP A 5 -60.21 -3.87 -12.72
C ASP A 5 -59.51 -5.19 -13.08
N SER A 6 -58.90 -5.25 -14.26
CA SER A 6 -57.98 -6.32 -14.67
C SER A 6 -56.90 -5.72 -15.57
N SER A 7 -56.00 -4.97 -14.94
CA SER A 7 -54.53 -5.16 -14.96
C SER A 7 -54.04 -6.13 -16.04
N ALA A 8 -53.36 -5.66 -17.09
CA ALA A 8 -51.92 -5.36 -17.09
C ALA A 8 -51.07 -6.58 -16.68
N ILE A 9 -50.61 -7.34 -17.68
CA ILE A 9 -49.42 -8.19 -17.56
C ILE A 9 -48.35 -7.48 -18.39
N GLN A 10 -47.43 -6.80 -17.71
CA GLN A 10 -46.18 -6.33 -18.29
C GLN A 10 -45.14 -7.38 -17.94
N ASP A 11 -44.53 -7.95 -18.98
CA ASP A 11 -43.48 -8.94 -18.90
C ASP A 11 -42.29 -8.41 -18.10
N ASP A 12 -41.93 -9.16 -17.07
CA ASP A 12 -40.73 -9.01 -16.26
C ASP A 12 -39.48 -9.35 -17.10
N GLU A 13 -38.90 -8.36 -17.77
CA GLU A 13 -37.48 -8.41 -18.19
C GLU A 13 -36.59 -8.00 -17.01
N GLN A 14 -36.34 -8.96 -16.13
CA GLN A 14 -35.38 -8.81 -15.04
C GLN A 14 -33.96 -8.95 -15.58
N GLY A 15 -33.37 -7.82 -15.97
CA GLY A 15 -31.93 -7.68 -16.15
C GLY A 15 -31.16 -8.04 -14.86
N PRO A 16 -29.86 -8.37 -14.95
CA PRO A 16 -29.10 -8.90 -13.82
C PRO A 16 -29.16 -7.91 -12.67
N ILE A 17 -29.51 -8.41 -11.49
CA ILE A 17 -29.65 -7.63 -10.25
C ILE A 17 -28.25 -7.14 -9.85
N VAL A 18 -27.84 -6.01 -10.42
CA VAL A 18 -26.64 -5.30 -9.97
C VAL A 18 -26.94 -4.86 -8.54
N ASP A 19 -26.32 -5.54 -7.56
CA ASP A 19 -26.48 -5.23 -6.13
C ASP A 19 -26.30 -3.72 -5.94
N GLY A 20 -27.09 -3.11 -5.05
CA GLY A 20 -27.06 -1.66 -4.82
C GLY A 20 -25.66 -1.14 -4.48
N ARG A 21 -24.79 -2.04 -3.98
CA ARG A 21 -23.36 -1.79 -3.73
C ARG A 21 -22.51 -1.63 -4.98
N ASP A 22 -22.69 -2.47 -6.00
CA ASP A 22 -21.99 -2.33 -7.30
C ASP A 22 -22.35 -0.99 -7.96
N ARG A 23 -23.61 -0.57 -7.81
CA ARG A 23 -24.07 0.74 -8.30
C ARG A 23 -23.44 1.90 -7.55
N ARG A 24 -23.31 1.80 -6.22
CA ARG A 24 -22.66 2.82 -5.38
C ARG A 24 -21.16 2.88 -5.64
N ALA A 25 -20.50 1.72 -5.74
CA ALA A 25 -19.11 1.59 -6.09
C ALA A 25 -18.80 2.26 -7.42
N ARG A 26 -19.71 2.24 -8.40
CA ARG A 26 -19.58 2.94 -9.69
C ARG A 26 -19.93 4.43 -9.67
N LYS A 27 -20.74 4.89 -8.69
CA LYS A 27 -21.34 6.24 -8.70
C LYS A 27 -20.62 7.25 -7.80
N GLU A 28 -20.07 6.82 -6.67
CA GLU A 28 -19.34 7.71 -5.75
C GLU A 28 -17.95 8.00 -6.31
N ASN A 29 -17.44 9.23 -6.12
CA ASN A 29 -16.09 9.55 -6.56
C ASN A 29 -15.09 8.94 -5.57
N MET A 30 -14.29 7.97 -6.02
CA MET A 30 -13.28 7.30 -5.21
C MET A 30 -11.99 7.24 -6.01
N ASP A 31 -10.88 7.63 -5.38
CA ASP A 31 -9.55 7.54 -5.96
C ASP A 31 -8.86 6.29 -5.40
N VAL A 32 -8.24 5.49 -6.27
CA VAL A 32 -7.53 4.26 -5.88
C VAL A 32 -6.06 4.35 -6.27
N ALA A 33 -5.18 4.01 -5.33
CA ALA A 33 -3.74 3.95 -5.54
C ALA A 33 -3.14 2.64 -5.02
N LEU A 34 -2.16 2.08 -5.73
CA LEU A 34 -1.40 0.93 -5.21
C LEU A 34 -0.45 1.42 -4.11
N LEU A 35 -0.68 0.97 -2.87
CA LEU A 35 0.14 1.35 -1.72
C LEU A 35 1.41 0.48 -1.63
N ARG A 36 1.27 -0.83 -1.89
CA ARG A 36 2.39 -1.79 -1.86
C ARG A 36 2.21 -2.87 -2.91
N GLN A 37 3.32 -3.27 -3.54
CA GLN A 37 3.37 -4.48 -4.35
C GLN A 37 2.92 -5.69 -3.51
N GLY A 38 2.13 -6.57 -4.11
CA GLY A 38 1.40 -7.62 -3.38
C GLY A 38 -0.10 -7.35 -3.24
N GLY A 39 -0.63 -6.30 -3.86
CA GLY A 39 -2.09 -6.09 -3.96
C GLY A 39 -2.72 -5.34 -2.79
N LEU A 40 -1.93 -4.55 -2.07
CA LEU A 40 -2.44 -3.60 -1.07
C LEU A 40 -2.71 -2.24 -1.73
N TYR A 41 -3.96 -1.83 -1.73
CA TYR A 41 -4.44 -0.59 -2.34
C TYR A 41 -4.94 0.38 -1.27
N GLU A 42 -4.73 1.67 -1.49
CA GLU A 42 -5.40 2.74 -0.75
C GLU A 42 -6.59 3.23 -1.57
N VAL A 43 -7.75 3.33 -0.95
CA VAL A 43 -8.96 3.92 -1.53
C VAL A 43 -9.31 5.17 -0.75
N GLN A 44 -9.29 6.32 -1.41
CA GLN A 44 -9.81 7.56 -0.87
C GLN A 44 -11.29 7.70 -1.25
N SER A 45 -12.16 7.76 -0.25
CA SER A 45 -13.59 7.96 -0.44
C SER A 45 -13.90 9.42 -0.82
N GLU A 46 -15.10 9.65 -1.34
CA GLU A 46 -15.62 11.01 -1.62
C GLU A 46 -15.61 11.93 -0.40
N SER A 47 -15.76 11.36 0.80
CA SER A 47 -15.69 12.11 2.06
C SER A 47 -14.25 12.44 2.51
N GLY A 48 -13.24 12.05 1.72
CA GLY A 48 -11.82 12.24 2.01
C GLY A 48 -11.23 11.22 2.98
N ALA A 49 -11.99 10.22 3.43
CA ALA A 49 -11.48 9.14 4.28
C ALA A 49 -10.64 8.18 3.43
N ARG A 50 -9.60 7.59 4.03
CA ARG A 50 -8.72 6.64 3.34
C ARG A 50 -8.84 5.28 3.99
N TYR A 51 -8.95 4.26 3.15
CA TYR A 51 -9.07 2.87 3.58
C TYR A 51 -8.05 2.02 2.83
N GLU A 52 -7.44 1.09 3.55
CA GLU A 52 -6.56 0.09 2.97
C GLU A 52 -7.38 -1.11 2.52
N VAL A 53 -7.07 -1.63 1.34
CA VAL A 53 -7.74 -2.76 0.71
C VAL A 53 -6.67 -3.79 0.36
N ASP A 54 -6.71 -4.93 1.03
CA ASP A 54 -5.97 -6.11 0.63
C ASP A 54 -6.82 -6.88 -0.39
N LEU A 55 -6.39 -6.87 -1.65
CA LEU A 55 -7.13 -7.56 -2.71
C LEU A 55 -6.91 -9.08 -2.69
N LEU A 56 -5.78 -9.55 -2.19
CA LEU A 56 -5.47 -10.98 -2.12
C LEU A 56 -6.37 -11.66 -1.09
N ASP A 57 -6.47 -11.05 0.09
CA ASP A 57 -7.33 -11.54 1.17
C ASP A 57 -8.77 -10.99 1.08
N ARG A 58 -9.03 -10.07 0.14
CA ARG A 58 -10.31 -9.37 -0.06
C ARG A 58 -10.79 -8.64 1.21
N GLN A 59 -9.84 -8.13 1.99
CA GLN A 59 -10.09 -7.41 3.25
C GLN A 59 -10.01 -5.90 3.03
N CYS A 60 -10.77 -5.14 3.81
CA CYS A 60 -10.70 -3.69 3.78
C CYS A 60 -10.85 -3.10 5.18
N SER A 61 -10.03 -2.09 5.49
CA SER A 61 -10.01 -1.38 6.78
C SER A 61 -11.20 -0.42 6.99
N CYS A 62 -12.24 -0.52 6.17
CA CYS A 62 -13.45 0.26 6.33
C CYS A 62 -14.40 -0.42 7.32
N PRO A 63 -15.31 0.33 7.99
CA PRO A 63 -16.26 -0.25 8.94
C PRO A 63 -17.12 -1.38 8.37
N ASP A 64 -17.44 -1.31 7.07
CA ASP A 64 -18.21 -2.35 6.37
C ASP A 64 -17.39 -3.62 6.12
N GLY A 65 -16.06 -3.51 5.99
CA GLY A 65 -15.14 -4.63 5.74
C GLY A 65 -14.68 -5.31 7.03
N GLU A 66 -14.61 -4.58 8.13
CA GLU A 66 -14.27 -5.12 9.45
C GLU A 66 -15.44 -5.86 10.11
N ASN A 67 -16.69 -5.58 9.67
CA ASN A 67 -17.88 -6.19 10.26
C ASN A 67 -18.23 -7.52 9.55
N PRO A 68 -18.15 -8.68 10.24
CA PRO A 68 -18.47 -9.98 9.65
C PRO A 68 -19.96 -10.16 9.28
N SER A 69 -20.83 -9.31 9.83
CA SER A 69 -22.27 -9.33 9.57
C SER A 69 -22.66 -8.57 8.29
N THR A 70 -21.73 -7.81 7.71
CA THR A 70 -21.96 -7.05 6.48
C THR A 70 -21.70 -7.96 5.27
N PRO A 71 -22.50 -7.89 4.21
CA PRO A 71 -22.24 -8.62 2.97
C PRO A 71 -20.89 -8.23 2.36
N SER A 72 -20.01 -9.21 2.23
CA SER A 72 -18.72 -9.12 1.55
C SER A 72 -18.88 -9.41 0.05
N PRO A 73 -18.15 -8.73 -0.85
CA PRO A 73 -17.14 -7.70 -0.60
C PRO A 73 -17.73 -6.30 -0.36
N CYS A 74 -17.02 -5.48 0.45
CA CYS A 74 -17.41 -4.08 0.67
C CYS A 74 -17.24 -3.24 -0.62
N LYS A 75 -17.83 -2.04 -0.65
CA LYS A 75 -17.77 -1.17 -1.84
C LYS A 75 -16.35 -0.80 -2.27
N HIS A 76 -15.39 -0.73 -1.34
CA HIS A 76 -14.01 -0.36 -1.63
C HIS A 76 -13.26 -1.49 -2.32
N VAL A 77 -13.39 -2.74 -1.85
CA VAL A 77 -12.85 -3.93 -2.53
C VAL A 77 -13.40 -4.01 -3.95
N ARG A 78 -14.72 -3.83 -4.11
CA ARG A 78 -15.37 -3.86 -5.42
C ARG A 78 -14.87 -2.76 -6.36
N ARG A 79 -14.63 -1.56 -5.82
CA ARG A 79 -14.06 -0.44 -6.58
C ARG A 79 -12.64 -0.78 -7.09
N VAL A 80 -11.79 -1.37 -6.25
CA VAL A 80 -10.44 -1.81 -6.66
C VAL A 80 -10.52 -2.88 -7.77
N GLU A 81 -11.40 -3.87 -7.63
CA GLU A 81 -11.61 -4.89 -8.67
C GLU A 81 -12.01 -4.25 -10.02
N LEU A 82 -12.97 -3.33 -10.01
CA LEU A 82 -13.44 -2.65 -11.21
C LEU A 82 -12.35 -1.81 -11.88
N GLU A 83 -11.53 -1.08 -11.12
CA GLU A 83 -10.44 -0.28 -11.70
C GLU A 83 -9.28 -1.14 -12.22
N LEU A 84 -9.05 -2.31 -11.63
CA LEU A 84 -8.12 -3.31 -12.15
C LEU A 84 -8.62 -3.92 -13.46
N GLU A 85 -9.89 -4.32 -13.51
CA GLU A 85 -10.53 -4.83 -14.72
C GLU A 85 -10.53 -3.77 -15.84
N ALA A 86 -10.75 -2.49 -15.49
CA ALA A 86 -10.67 -1.36 -16.41
C ALA A 86 -9.23 -1.00 -16.83
N GLY A 87 -8.21 -1.56 -16.18
CA GLY A 87 -6.81 -1.23 -16.44
C GLY A 87 -6.49 0.23 -16.13
N GLN A 88 -7.05 0.80 -15.07
CA GLN A 88 -6.81 2.18 -14.65
C GLN A 88 -5.77 2.29 -13.53
N ILE A 89 -5.60 1.22 -12.74
CA ILE A 89 -4.65 1.16 -11.63
C ILE A 89 -3.57 0.11 -11.84
N PRO A 90 -2.39 0.25 -11.19
CA PRO A 90 -1.34 -0.75 -11.25
C PRO A 90 -1.83 -2.11 -10.75
N ARG A 91 -1.41 -3.16 -11.43
CA ARG A 91 -1.68 -4.55 -11.03
C ARG A 91 -0.98 -4.89 -9.70
N PRO A 92 -1.41 -5.94 -8.99
CA PRO A 92 -0.77 -6.36 -7.75
C PRO A 92 0.74 -6.67 -7.88
N ASP A 93 1.21 -7.02 -9.07
CA ASP A 93 2.63 -7.22 -9.41
C ASP A 93 3.41 -5.90 -9.60
N GLY A 94 2.75 -4.75 -9.37
CA GLY A 94 3.31 -3.41 -9.55
C GLY A 94 3.40 -2.96 -11.01
N ARG A 95 2.97 -3.77 -11.97
CA ARG A 95 3.00 -3.38 -13.38
C ARG A 95 1.85 -2.45 -13.72
N LEU A 96 2.17 -1.42 -14.51
CA LEU A 96 1.16 -0.57 -15.10
C LEU A 96 0.28 -1.39 -16.07
N PRO A 97 -1.02 -1.09 -16.15
CA PRO A 97 -1.90 -1.70 -17.12
C PRO A 97 -1.35 -1.47 -18.54
N GLN A 98 -1.42 -2.52 -19.36
CA GLN A 98 -1.02 -2.44 -20.77
C GLN A 98 -1.92 -1.41 -21.44
N ARG A 99 -1.36 -0.35 -22.03
CA ARG A 99 -2.16 0.60 -22.82
C ARG A 99 -2.79 -0.15 -23.98
N SER A 100 -4.09 -0.38 -23.92
CA SER A 100 -4.88 -0.86 -25.05
C SER A 100 -5.20 0.31 -25.99
N ASP A 101 -4.18 0.87 -26.65
CA ASP A 101 -4.25 1.86 -27.77
C ASP A 101 -5.21 3.07 -27.67
N ALA A 102 -5.93 3.26 -26.57
CA ALA A 102 -6.88 4.34 -26.35
C ALA A 102 -6.18 5.48 -25.61
N GLY A 103 -5.60 6.39 -26.39
CA GLY A 103 -5.04 7.64 -25.90
C GLY A 103 -3.54 7.70 -26.13
N GLN A 104 -3.15 8.28 -27.26
CA GLN A 104 -1.85 8.89 -27.42
C GLN A 104 -1.72 9.96 -26.33
N SER A 105 -1.16 9.63 -25.18
CA SER A 105 -0.61 10.68 -24.34
C SER A 105 0.54 11.29 -25.10
N GLU A 106 0.56 12.62 -25.19
CA GLU A 106 1.72 13.40 -25.58
C GLU A 106 3.01 12.74 -25.04
N PRO A 107 4.01 12.47 -25.89
CA PRO A 107 5.27 11.92 -25.42
C PRO A 107 5.87 12.88 -24.40
N VAL A 108 5.93 12.43 -23.14
CA VAL A 108 6.63 13.16 -22.08
C VAL A 108 8.04 13.42 -22.59
N SER A 109 8.46 14.69 -22.61
CA SER A 109 9.79 15.06 -23.11
C SER A 109 10.86 14.24 -22.38
N ARG A 110 11.79 13.62 -23.12
CA ARG A 110 12.87 12.81 -22.56
C ARG A 110 13.61 13.53 -21.43
N ASP A 111 13.79 14.84 -21.55
CA ASP A 111 14.46 15.66 -20.54
C ASP A 111 13.71 15.69 -19.20
N SER A 112 12.38 15.72 -19.25
CA SER A 112 11.53 15.67 -18.05
C SER A 112 11.55 14.30 -17.39
N GLU A 113 11.59 13.22 -18.19
CA GLU A 113 11.71 11.85 -17.69
C GLU A 113 13.06 11.60 -17.02
N VAL A 114 14.16 12.03 -17.65
CA VAL A 114 15.51 11.91 -17.10
C VAL A 114 15.63 12.70 -15.79
N ARG A 115 15.10 13.93 -15.74
CA ARG A 115 15.08 14.75 -14.51
C ARG A 115 14.28 14.08 -13.39
N PHE A 116 13.10 13.55 -13.71
CA PHE A 116 12.25 12.87 -12.74
C PHE A 116 12.93 11.62 -12.17
N LYS A 117 13.45 10.75 -13.04
CA LYS A 117 14.21 9.55 -12.64
C LYS A 117 15.42 9.91 -11.77
N SER A 118 16.19 10.92 -12.16
CA SER A 118 17.35 11.39 -11.39
C SER A 118 16.95 11.90 -10.00
N HIS A 119 15.84 12.64 -9.92
CA HIS A 119 15.30 13.09 -8.64
C HIS A 119 14.90 11.92 -7.74
N LEU A 120 14.18 10.92 -8.26
CA LEU A 120 13.80 9.73 -7.50
C LEU A 120 15.03 8.96 -7.01
N LEU A 121 16.00 8.69 -7.88
CA LEU A 121 17.23 8.01 -7.51
C LEU A 121 18.00 8.75 -6.40
N SER A 122 18.10 10.08 -6.48
CA SER A 122 18.74 10.85 -5.41
C SER A 122 18.02 10.75 -4.06
N LYS A 123 16.67 10.71 -4.06
CA LYS A 123 15.89 10.54 -2.82
C LYS A 123 16.03 9.14 -2.25
N ILE A 124 16.11 8.11 -3.10
CA ILE A 124 16.38 6.74 -2.70
C ILE A 124 17.76 6.66 -2.06
N GLN A 125 18.81 7.13 -2.74
CA GLN A 125 20.17 7.11 -2.22
C GLN A 125 20.29 7.85 -0.87
N ARG A 126 19.63 9.00 -0.72
CA ARG A 126 19.62 9.73 0.55
C ARG A 126 19.01 8.90 1.68
N ARG A 127 17.91 8.19 1.39
CA ARG A 127 17.23 7.32 2.37
C ARG A 127 18.07 6.10 2.70
N GLU A 128 18.75 5.50 1.72
CA GLU A 128 19.68 4.40 1.94
C GLU A 128 20.85 4.83 2.85
N ASN A 129 21.39 6.03 2.63
CA ASN A 129 22.43 6.58 3.50
C ASN A 129 21.92 6.86 4.93
N GLU A 130 20.68 7.34 5.06
CA GLU A 130 20.02 7.57 6.36
C GLU A 130 19.79 6.25 7.09
N LEU A 131 19.33 5.21 6.39
CA LEU A 131 19.17 3.87 6.95
C LEU A 131 20.52 3.29 7.42
N ALA A 132 21.59 3.45 6.63
CA ALA A 132 22.92 2.98 7.01
C ALA A 132 23.45 3.70 8.26
N HIS A 133 23.19 5.01 8.39
CA HIS A 133 23.55 5.76 9.59
C HIS A 133 22.77 5.27 10.81
N LEU A 134 21.45 5.11 10.68
CA LEU A 134 20.61 4.61 11.77
C LEU A 134 21.01 3.19 12.19
N ASP A 135 21.37 2.33 11.23
CA ASP A 135 21.84 0.97 11.53
C ASP A 135 23.16 0.98 12.31
N ALA A 136 24.11 1.84 11.94
CA ALA A 136 25.34 2.03 12.70
C ALA A 136 25.10 2.57 14.11
N GLU A 137 24.14 3.49 14.28
CA GLU A 137 23.74 4.00 15.59
C GLU A 137 23.10 2.92 16.46
N VAL A 138 22.22 2.09 15.89
CA VAL A 138 21.64 0.93 16.57
C VAL A 138 22.74 -0.05 17.01
N GLN A 139 23.69 -0.38 16.14
CA GLN A 139 24.82 -1.26 16.47
C GLN A 139 25.67 -0.69 17.62
N ALA A 140 25.96 0.61 17.59
CA ALA A 140 26.72 1.25 18.66
C ALA A 140 25.99 1.22 20.01
N LEU A 141 24.67 1.45 20.01
CA LEU A 141 23.84 1.33 21.21
C LEU A 141 23.79 -0.11 21.72
N GLN A 142 23.73 -1.08 20.80
CA GLN A 142 23.74 -2.50 21.13
C GLN A 142 25.05 -2.91 21.82
N PHE A 143 26.19 -2.46 21.30
CA PHE A 143 27.49 -2.67 21.94
C PHE A 143 27.52 -2.14 23.38
N VAL A 144 27.03 -0.91 23.60
CA VAL A 144 26.98 -0.33 24.95
C VAL A 144 26.07 -1.15 25.87
N TYR A 145 24.94 -1.63 25.36
CA TYR A 145 24.04 -2.50 26.11
C TYR A 145 24.72 -3.81 26.52
N ASP A 146 25.39 -4.47 25.57
CA ASP A 146 26.09 -5.75 25.81
C ASP A 146 27.20 -5.58 26.87
N VAL A 147 27.99 -4.49 26.79
CA VAL A 147 29.02 -4.18 27.80
C VAL A 147 28.41 -3.95 29.19
N ILE A 148 27.27 -3.26 29.28
CA ILE A 148 26.60 -3.03 30.56
C ILE A 148 26.10 -4.36 31.15
N GLU A 149 25.51 -5.23 30.32
CA GLU A 149 25.06 -6.55 30.76
C GLU A 149 26.24 -7.39 31.28
N GLU A 150 27.38 -7.44 30.57
CA GLU A 150 28.57 -8.19 31.04
C GLU A 150 29.11 -7.64 32.38
N ILE A 151 29.15 -6.32 32.56
CA ILE A 151 29.56 -5.70 33.83
C ILE A 151 28.58 -6.07 34.97
N LEU A 152 27.29 -6.11 34.68
CA LEU A 152 26.26 -6.46 35.68
C LEU A 152 26.29 -7.94 36.06
N GLU A 153 26.69 -8.83 35.16
CA GLU A 153 26.85 -10.27 35.40
C GLU A 153 28.07 -10.61 36.29
N GLY A 154 28.97 -9.64 36.53
CA GLY A 154 29.98 -9.70 37.60
C GLY A 154 31.38 -10.14 37.17
N ASP A 155 31.67 -10.18 35.87
CA ASP A 155 33.03 -10.35 35.37
C ASP A 155 33.77 -8.99 35.35
N ASP A 156 35.05 -9.01 35.71
CA ASP A 156 35.94 -7.83 35.68
C ASP A 156 36.22 -7.46 34.21
N PHE A 157 35.31 -6.69 33.61
CA PHE A 157 35.38 -6.32 32.19
C PHE A 157 36.55 -5.35 31.95
N ASP A 158 37.69 -5.88 31.50
CA ASP A 158 38.83 -5.07 31.08
C ASP A 158 38.56 -4.44 29.71
N LEU A 159 37.97 -3.24 29.76
CA LEU A 159 37.67 -2.38 28.60
C LEU A 159 38.83 -2.24 27.61
N LYS A 160 40.09 -2.35 28.07
CA LYS A 160 41.25 -2.26 27.17
C LYS A 160 41.40 -3.48 26.28
N THR A 161 41.06 -4.66 26.78
CA THR A 161 41.24 -5.91 26.03
C THR A 161 40.18 -6.01 24.92
N ALA A 162 38.91 -5.70 25.22
CA ALA A 162 37.83 -5.70 24.24
C ALA A 162 38.04 -4.68 23.09
N LEU A 163 38.45 -3.46 23.42
CA LEU A 163 38.72 -2.42 22.41
C LEU A 163 39.94 -2.75 21.53
N SER A 164 40.91 -3.50 22.07
CA SER A 164 42.11 -3.91 21.33
C SER A 164 41.86 -5.07 20.35
N GLU A 165 40.85 -5.92 20.63
CA GLU A 165 40.46 -7.04 19.78
C GLU A 165 39.59 -6.62 18.61
N GLU A 166 38.72 -5.61 18.80
CA GLU A 166 37.83 -5.10 17.75
C GLU A 166 38.53 -4.05 16.85
N TYR A 167 39.42 -3.23 17.42
CA TYR A 167 40.22 -2.24 16.70
C TYR A 167 41.70 -2.56 16.89
N GLY A 168 42.23 -3.47 16.06
CA GLY A 168 43.67 -3.79 16.03
C GLY A 168 44.55 -2.53 15.93
N PRO A 169 45.86 -2.62 16.29
CA PRO A 169 46.69 -1.48 16.71
C PRO A 169 46.97 -0.52 15.56
N ALA A 170 46.01 0.36 15.26
CA ALA A 170 46.13 1.46 14.32
C ALA A 170 45.98 2.79 15.07
N SER A 171 46.90 3.01 16.02
CA SER A 171 47.25 4.36 16.51
C SER A 171 48.64 4.33 17.14
N GLN A 172 49.65 4.25 16.28
CA GLN A 172 50.96 4.83 16.53
C GLN A 172 51.40 5.59 15.28
N LEU A 173 50.90 6.81 15.13
CA LEU A 173 51.52 7.92 14.38
C LEU A 173 51.12 9.23 15.05
#